data_AF-A0A6V6YT61-F1
#
_entry.id   AF-A0A6V6YT61-F1
#
_cell.length_a   1.000
_cell.length_b   1.000
_cell.length_c   1.000
_cell.angle_alpha   90.00
_cell.angle_beta   90.00
_cell.angle_gamma   90.00
#
_symmetry.space_group_name_H-M   'P 1'
#
loop_
_entity.id
_entity.type
_entity.pdbx_description
1 polymer ?
#
loop_
_entity_poly.entity_id
_entity_poly.type
_entity_poly.pdbx_seq_one_letter_code
_entity_poly.pdbx_strand_id
1 'polypeptide(L)'
;MNNEKINDILNDISKSSEYEVQCEEDFLSWEEFQEYLSLIYLMQNHLVIIYKPFANRRIVSLNSKGASIIKKGGWLEYLKAEEEISKQNKEKDKVDFLSKKWIYKTRLLPYFLSLSALILSGLTFYINLNKKSESEELKREVEKMKLEIKALKK
;
A
#
# COMPACT_ATOMS: atom_id res chain seq x y z
N MET A 1 -10.01 3.89 -28.19
CA MET A 1 -8.60 4.27 -28.34
C MET A 1 -7.87 3.08 -28.93
N ASN A 2 -7.24 3.24 -30.10
CA ASN A 2 -6.62 2.12 -30.82
C ASN A 2 -5.17 1.91 -30.33
N ASN A 3 -5.01 1.16 -29.25
CA ASN A 3 -3.71 0.93 -28.60
C ASN A 3 -2.71 0.19 -29.49
N GLU A 4 -3.20 -0.66 -30.39
CA GLU A 4 -2.36 -1.37 -31.37
C GLU A 4 -1.73 -0.37 -32.33
N LYS A 5 -2.53 0.52 -32.93
CA LYS A 5 -2.00 1.58 -33.81
C LYS A 5 -1.00 2.50 -33.09
N ILE A 6 -1.24 2.87 -31.83
CA ILE A 6 -0.28 3.66 -31.04
C ILE A 6 1.04 2.91 -30.87
N ASN A 7 0.97 1.60 -30.59
CA ASN A 7 2.13 0.76 -30.42
C ASN A 7 2.94 0.65 -31.72
N ASP A 8 2.26 0.48 -32.85
CA ASP A 8 2.90 0.36 -34.17
C ASP A 8 3.58 1.67 -34.56
N ILE A 9 2.87 2.80 -34.44
CA ILE A 9 3.44 4.14 -34.69
C ILE A 9 4.66 4.38 -33.79
N LEU A 10 4.59 4.05 -32.51
CA LEU A 10 5.73 4.20 -31.59
C LEU A 10 6.92 3.35 -32.01
N ASN A 11 6.68 2.10 -32.42
CA ASN A 11 7.73 1.21 -32.90
C ASN A 11 8.36 1.75 -34.18
N ASP A 12 7.58 2.30 -35.09
CA ASP A 12 8.09 2.89 -36.32
C ASP A 12 8.90 4.16 -36.08
N ILE A 13 8.45 5.02 -35.16
CA ILE A 13 9.26 6.17 -34.70
C ILE A 13 10.57 5.70 -34.06
N SER A 14 10.56 4.58 -33.32
CA SER A 14 11.75 4.06 -32.65
C SER A 14 12.81 3.50 -33.60
N LYS A 15 12.41 3.05 -34.80
CA LYS A 15 13.30 2.49 -35.82
C LYS A 15 14.02 3.57 -36.62
N SER A 16 13.47 4.79 -36.68
CA SER A 16 14.08 5.91 -37.40
C SER A 16 14.78 6.88 -36.45
N SER A 17 15.90 7.45 -36.88
CA SER A 17 16.51 8.60 -36.20
C SER A 17 15.62 9.85 -36.29
N GLU A 18 14.91 9.99 -37.42
CA GLU A 18 14.01 11.10 -37.72
C GLU A 18 12.77 10.52 -38.40
N TYR A 19 11.66 10.38 -37.67
CA TYR A 19 10.41 9.91 -38.26
C TYR A 19 9.65 11.11 -38.81
N GLU A 20 9.36 11.09 -40.11
CA GLU A 20 8.51 12.07 -40.75
C GLU A 20 7.04 11.65 -40.65
N VAL A 21 6.19 12.56 -40.19
CA VAL A 21 4.74 12.35 -40.12
C VAL A 21 4.20 12.17 -41.54
N GLN A 22 3.48 11.07 -41.76
CA GLN A 22 2.89 10.71 -43.05
C GLN A 22 1.91 11.77 -43.55
N CYS A 23 1.85 11.94 -44.87
CA CYS A 23 0.96 12.85 -45.57
C CYS A 23 -0.31 12.13 -46.03
N GLU A 24 -1.33 12.89 -46.44
CA GLU A 24 -2.63 12.33 -46.89
C GLU A 24 -2.47 11.31 -48.03
N GLU A 25 -1.48 11.52 -48.92
CA GLU A 25 -1.15 10.64 -50.05
C GLU A 25 -0.68 9.24 -49.64
N ASP A 26 -0.27 9.05 -48.37
CA ASP A 26 0.19 7.76 -47.84
C ASP A 26 -0.97 6.84 -47.41
N PHE A 27 -2.22 7.32 -47.47
CA PHE A 27 -3.41 6.62 -46.96
C PHE A 27 -4.44 6.34 -48.05
N LEU A 28 -5.19 5.24 -47.91
CA LEU A 28 -6.23 4.85 -48.87
C LEU A 28 -7.51 5.67 -48.71
N SER A 29 -7.72 6.26 -47.53
CA SER A 29 -8.90 7.06 -47.23
C SER A 29 -8.58 8.25 -46.32
N TRP A 30 -9.38 9.31 -46.47
CA TRP A 30 -9.34 10.48 -45.59
C TRP A 30 -9.57 10.12 -44.12
N GLU A 31 -10.43 9.13 -43.85
CA GLU A 31 -10.75 8.68 -42.49
C GLU A 31 -9.53 8.06 -41.80
N GLU A 32 -8.77 7.21 -42.50
CA GLU A 32 -7.53 6.62 -41.98
C GLU A 32 -6.48 7.69 -41.67
N PHE A 33 -6.32 8.68 -42.55
CA PHE A 33 -5.40 9.79 -42.33
C PHE A 33 -5.80 10.64 -41.11
N GLN A 34 -7.09 10.95 -40.96
CA GLN A 34 -7.60 11.67 -39.79
C GLN A 34 -7.40 10.89 -38.49
N GLU A 35 -7.62 9.57 -38.52
CA GLU A 35 -7.35 8.71 -37.36
C GLU A 35 -5.87 8.76 -36.99
N TYR A 36 -4.96 8.59 -37.97
CA TYR A 36 -3.52 8.67 -37.75
C TYR A 36 -3.11 10.02 -37.13
N LEU A 37 -3.54 11.15 -37.69
CA LEU A 37 -3.25 12.47 -37.14
C LEU A 37 -3.79 12.64 -35.71
N SER A 38 -4.99 12.13 -35.43
CA SER A 38 -5.58 12.16 -34.10
C SER A 38 -4.72 11.40 -33.08
N LEU A 39 -4.12 10.27 -33.49
CA LEU A 39 -3.22 9.49 -32.65
C LEU A 39 -1.90 10.22 -32.42
N ILE A 40 -1.30 10.80 -33.46
CA ILE A 40 -0.10 11.65 -33.31
C ILE A 40 -0.36 12.80 -32.34
N TYR A 41 -1.50 13.48 -32.46
CA TYR A 41 -1.88 14.56 -31.54
C TYR A 41 -2.07 14.06 -30.10
N LEU A 42 -2.73 12.92 -29.92
CA LEU A 42 -2.91 12.29 -28.62
C LEU A 42 -1.57 11.91 -27.97
N MET A 43 -0.68 11.29 -28.75
CA MET A 43 0.65 10.87 -28.32
C MET A 43 1.53 12.06 -27.92
N GLN A 44 1.38 13.18 -28.62
CA GLN A 44 2.13 14.41 -28.35
C GLN A 44 1.60 15.16 -27.11
N ASN A 45 0.28 15.42 -27.04
CA ASN A 45 -0.27 16.37 -26.07
C ASN A 45 -0.83 15.72 -24.81
N HIS A 46 -1.43 14.52 -24.93
CA HIS A 46 -2.07 13.86 -23.79
C HIS A 46 -1.16 12.82 -23.15
N LEU A 47 -0.54 11.97 -23.97
CA LEU A 47 0.35 10.92 -23.47
C LEU A 47 1.77 11.43 -23.22
N VAL A 48 2.15 12.48 -23.94
CA VAL A 48 3.47 13.13 -23.89
C VAL A 48 4.58 12.09 -24.01
N ILE A 49 4.54 11.33 -25.10
CA ILE A 49 5.49 10.25 -25.43
C ILE A 49 6.33 10.55 -26.67
N ILE A 50 5.90 11.52 -27.47
CA ILE A 50 6.62 12.04 -28.64
C ILE A 50 6.74 13.56 -28.54
N TYR A 51 7.75 14.14 -29.19
CA TYR A 51 7.93 15.57 -29.31
C TYR A 51 8.32 15.96 -30.74
N LYS A 52 8.06 17.22 -31.09
CA LYS A 52 8.48 17.82 -32.36
C LYS A 52 9.73 18.67 -32.13
N PRO A 53 10.86 18.41 -32.81
CA PRO A 53 12.03 19.28 -32.73
C PRO A 53 11.72 20.64 -33.37
N PHE A 54 12.30 21.71 -32.81
CA PHE A 54 12.04 23.09 -33.25
C PHE A 54 12.36 23.36 -34.73
N ALA A 55 13.29 22.58 -35.30
CA ALA A 55 13.79 22.80 -36.66
C ALA A 55 12.82 22.35 -37.76
N ASN A 56 11.97 21.34 -37.52
CA ASN A 56 11.05 20.82 -38.54
C ASN A 56 9.73 20.37 -37.93
N ARG A 57 8.62 20.97 -38.40
CA ARG A 57 7.26 20.69 -37.91
C ARG A 57 6.72 19.31 -38.30
N ARG A 58 7.33 18.66 -39.29
CA ARG A 58 6.93 17.33 -39.80
C ARG A 58 7.69 16.18 -39.15
N ILE A 59 8.82 16.44 -38.49
CA ILE A 59 9.58 15.40 -37.81
C ILE A 59 9.02 15.22 -36.40
N VAL A 60 8.89 13.97 -35.96
CA VAL A 60 8.60 13.61 -34.57
C VAL A 60 9.66 12.64 -34.06
N SER A 61 9.95 12.75 -32.77
CA SER A 61 10.91 11.87 -32.09
C SER A 61 10.37 11.44 -30.74
N LEU A 62 10.84 10.29 -30.25
CA LEU A 62 10.51 9.81 -28.91
C LEU A 62 11.13 10.72 -27.85
N ASN A 63 10.35 11.15 -26.88
CA ASN A 63 10.93 11.77 -25.68
C ASN A 63 11.47 10.70 -24.72
N SER A 64 11.99 11.12 -23.56
CA SER A 64 12.51 10.19 -22.55
C SER A 64 11.47 9.16 -22.09
N LYS A 65 10.19 9.55 -21.97
CA LYS A 65 9.08 8.65 -21.62
C LYS A 65 8.80 7.65 -22.73
N GLY A 66 8.65 8.09 -23.97
CA GLY A 66 8.46 7.24 -25.14
C GLY A 66 9.60 6.24 -25.32
N ALA A 67 10.85 6.70 -25.17
CA ALA A 67 12.02 5.82 -25.22
C ALA A 67 12.01 4.78 -24.09
N SER A 68 11.58 5.14 -22.88
CA SER A 68 11.41 4.17 -21.79
C SER A 68 10.31 3.16 -22.06
N ILE A 69 9.22 3.56 -22.72
CA ILE A 69 8.10 2.67 -23.08
C ILE A 69 8.58 1.63 -24.11
N ILE A 70 9.28 2.07 -25.15
CA ILE A 70 9.88 1.17 -26.15
C ILE A 70 10.84 0.17 -25.49
N LYS A 71 11.72 0.63 -24.60
CA LYS A 71 12.65 -0.26 -23.85
C LYS A 71 11.94 -1.31 -23.00
N LYS A 72 10.70 -1.08 -22.60
CA LYS A 72 9.88 -2.00 -21.80
C LYS A 72 9.02 -2.95 -22.64
N GLY A 73 9.21 -3.00 -23.95
CA GLY A 73 8.45 -3.87 -24.86
C GLY A 73 7.30 -3.16 -25.57
N GLY A 74 7.26 -1.83 -25.57
CA GLY A 74 6.27 -1.04 -26.31
C GLY A 74 5.08 -0.59 -25.47
N TRP A 75 4.10 0.01 -26.15
CA TRP A 75 2.94 0.64 -25.51
C TRP A 75 2.01 -0.37 -24.84
N LEU A 76 1.78 -1.51 -25.48
CA LEU A 76 0.89 -2.55 -24.94
C LEU A 76 1.44 -3.15 -23.65
N GLU A 77 2.74 -3.43 -23.59
CA GLU A 77 3.38 -3.94 -22.37
C GLU A 77 3.42 -2.88 -21.26
N TYR A 78 3.63 -1.61 -21.62
CA TYR A 78 3.51 -0.50 -20.68
C TYR A 78 2.12 -0.44 -20.03
N LEU A 79 1.06 -0.55 -20.81
CA LEU A 79 -0.32 -0.53 -20.30
C LEU A 79 -0.61 -1.73 -19.39
N LYS A 80 -0.13 -2.93 -19.73
CA LYS A 80 -0.26 -4.12 -18.87
C LYS A 80 0.42 -3.90 -17.52
N ALA A 81 1.64 -3.36 -17.53
CA ALA A 81 2.38 -3.05 -16.32
C ALA A 81 1.67 -1.99 -15.46
N GLU A 82 1.13 -0.93 -16.06
CA GLU A 82 0.32 0.06 -15.34
C GLU A 82 -0.94 -0.55 -14.73
N GLU A 83 -1.61 -1.46 -15.44
CA GLU A 83 -2.79 -2.15 -14.93
C GLU A 83 -2.45 -3.03 -13.73
N GLU A 84 -1.33 -3.73 -13.77
CA GLU A 84 -0.85 -4.57 -12.67
C GLU A 84 -0.50 -3.72 -11.44
N ILE A 85 0.23 -2.62 -11.61
CA ILE A 85 0.54 -1.67 -10.53
C ILE A 85 -0.76 -1.08 -9.95
N SER A 86 -1.74 -0.74 -10.79
CA SER A 86 -3.04 -0.24 -10.34
C SER A 86 -3.80 -1.29 -9.53
N LYS A 87 -3.76 -2.56 -9.92
CA LYS A 87 -4.35 -3.67 -9.15
C LYS A 87 -3.67 -3.82 -7.79
N GLN A 88 -2.35 -3.85 -7.75
CA GLN A 88 -1.57 -3.95 -6.50
C GLN A 88 -1.87 -2.78 -5.55
N ASN A 89 -1.93 -1.55 -6.08
CA ASN A 89 -2.27 -0.37 -5.28
C ASN A 89 -3.70 -0.45 -4.72
N LYS A 90 -4.68 -0.89 -5.52
CA LYS A 90 -6.06 -1.08 -5.04
C LYS A 90 -6.15 -2.14 -3.94
N GLU A 91 -5.38 -3.21 -4.03
CA GLU A 91 -5.32 -4.22 -2.97
C GLU A 91 -4.68 -3.66 -1.70
N LYS A 92 -3.56 -2.94 -1.85
CA LYS A 92 -2.92 -2.25 -0.73
C LYS A 92 -3.87 -1.26 -0.05
N ASP A 93 -4.59 -0.45 -0.82
CA ASP A 93 -5.55 0.52 -0.29
C ASP A 93 -6.70 -0.17 0.48
N LYS A 94 -7.17 -1.33 0.00
CA LYS A 94 -8.14 -2.14 0.74
C LYS A 94 -7.59 -2.65 2.06
N VAL A 95 -6.36 -3.16 2.06
CA VAL A 95 -5.69 -3.66 3.27
C VAL A 95 -5.45 -2.52 4.26
N ASP A 96 -4.97 -1.37 3.80
CA ASP A 96 -4.76 -0.18 4.61
C ASP A 96 -6.06 0.37 5.18
N PHE A 97 -7.15 0.31 4.41
CA PHE A 97 -8.47 0.66 4.92
C PHE A 97 -8.95 -0.29 6.02
N LEU A 98 -8.81 -1.60 5.81
CA LEU A 98 -9.19 -2.62 6.80
C LEU A 98 -8.37 -2.51 8.08
N SER A 99 -7.05 -2.29 7.96
CA SER A 99 -6.16 -2.12 9.11
C SER A 99 -6.54 -0.88 9.92
N LYS A 100 -6.77 0.26 9.26
CA LYS A 100 -7.27 1.49 9.90
C LYS A 100 -8.62 1.27 10.60
N LYS A 101 -9.55 0.55 9.96
CA LYS A 101 -10.85 0.22 10.56
C LYS A 101 -10.70 -0.66 11.80
N TRP A 102 -9.78 -1.63 11.78
CA TRP A 102 -9.52 -2.51 12.92
C TRP A 102 -8.87 -1.75 14.08
N ILE A 103 -7.84 -0.94 13.81
CA ILE A 103 -7.19 -0.06 14.80
C ILE A 103 -8.22 0.88 15.44
N TYR A 104 -9.11 1.48 14.64
CA TYR A 104 -10.17 2.34 15.18
C TYR A 104 -11.11 1.58 16.11
N LYS A 105 -11.50 0.36 15.74
CA LYS A 105 -12.39 -0.49 16.54
C LYS A 105 -11.73 -0.99 17.84
N THR A 106 -10.43 -1.27 17.82
CA THR A 106 -9.67 -1.80 18.97
C THR A 106 -8.94 -0.72 19.77
N ARG A 107 -9.13 0.58 19.46
CA ARG A 107 -8.48 1.70 20.14
C ARG A 107 -8.63 1.68 21.67
N LEU A 108 -9.76 1.19 22.18
CA LEU A 108 -10.03 1.13 23.61
C LEU A 108 -9.53 -0.17 24.28
N LEU A 109 -9.15 -1.18 23.50
CA LEU A 109 -8.72 -2.49 23.99
C LEU A 109 -7.54 -2.41 24.99
N PRO A 110 -6.50 -1.57 24.78
CA PRO A 110 -5.41 -1.42 25.74
C PRO A 110 -5.88 -0.92 27.11
N TYR A 111 -6.90 -0.04 27.14
CA TYR A 111 -7.45 0.47 28.40
C TYR A 111 -8.21 -0.63 29.14
N PHE A 112 -9.01 -1.44 28.45
CA PHE A 112 -9.68 -2.59 29.07
C PHE A 112 -8.67 -3.62 29.60
N LEU A 113 -7.59 -3.88 28.87
CA LEU A 113 -6.48 -4.74 29.32
C LEU A 113 -5.77 -4.17 30.56
N SER A 114 -5.54 -2.86 30.61
CA SER A 114 -4.94 -2.22 31.79
C SER A 114 -5.85 -2.29 33.02
N LEU A 115 -7.16 -2.09 32.82
CA LEU A 115 -8.14 -2.14 33.90
C LEU A 115 -8.28 -3.56 34.45
N SER A 116 -8.33 -4.58 33.58
CA SER A 116 -8.40 -5.98 34.02
C SER A 116 -7.13 -6.39 34.79
N ALA A 117 -5.95 -5.94 34.35
CA ALA A 117 -4.70 -6.16 35.07
C ALA A 117 -4.71 -5.51 36.47
N LEU A 118 -5.24 -4.29 36.59
CA LEU A 118 -5.40 -3.60 37.87
C LEU A 118 -6.34 -4.35 38.82
N ILE A 119 -7.49 -4.82 38.30
CA ILE A 119 -8.46 -5.61 39.08
C ILE A 119 -7.82 -6.91 39.58
N LEU A 120 -7.13 -7.64 38.70
CA LEU A 120 -6.42 -8.88 39.05
C LEU A 120 -5.35 -8.63 40.12
N SER A 121 -4.57 -7.55 39.98
CA SER A 121 -3.56 -7.17 40.96
C SER A 121 -4.19 -6.83 42.31
N GLY A 122 -5.29 -6.08 42.33
CA GLY A 122 -6.03 -5.72 43.54
C GLY A 122 -6.59 -6.95 44.27
N LEU A 123 -7.21 -7.87 43.52
CA LEU A 123 -7.71 -9.13 44.05
C LEU A 123 -6.58 -9.99 44.65
N THR A 124 -5.46 -10.09 43.94
CA THR A 124 -4.29 -10.86 44.40
C THR A 124 -3.71 -10.26 45.69
N PHE A 125 -3.63 -8.93 45.77
CA PHE A 125 -3.16 -8.23 46.96
C PHE A 125 -4.10 -8.44 48.15
N TYR A 126 -5.42 -8.34 47.94
CA TYR A 126 -6.42 -8.58 48.99
C TYR A 126 -6.35 -10.00 49.55
N ILE A 127 -6.26 -11.02 48.68
CA ILE A 127 -6.12 -12.42 49.10
C ILE A 127 -4.84 -12.63 49.92
N ASN A 128 -3.72 -12.03 49.50
CA ASN A 128 -2.45 -12.14 50.22
C ASN A 128 -2.48 -11.46 51.59
N LEU A 129 -3.17 -10.32 51.74
CA LEU A 129 -3.35 -9.66 53.04
C LEU A 129 -4.12 -10.55 54.02
N ASN A 130 -5.24 -11.13 53.58
CA ASN A 130 -6.06 -12.00 54.43
C ASN A 130 -5.31 -13.26 54.86
N LYS A 131 -4.53 -13.87 53.95
CA LYS A 131 -3.68 -15.02 54.31
C LYS A 131 -2.61 -14.65 55.35
N LYS A 132 -2.06 -13.44 55.27
CA LYS A 132 -1.07 -12.96 56.23
C LYS A 132 -1.68 -12.73 57.61
N SER A 133 -2.85 -12.11 57.70
CA SER A 133 -3.54 -11.90 58.98
C SER A 133 -3.91 -13.23 59.65
N GLU A 134 -4.45 -14.19 58.89
CA GLU A 134 -4.79 -15.51 59.40
C GLU A 134 -3.54 -16.27 59.90
N SER A 135 -2.42 -16.18 59.16
CA SER A 135 -1.14 -16.76 59.60
C SER A 135 -0.59 -16.12 60.87
N GLU A 136 -0.72 -14.81 61.05
CA GLU A 136 -0.29 -14.10 62.25
C GLU A 136 -1.16 -14.44 63.47
N GLU A 137 -2.47 -14.61 63.26
CA GLU A 137 -3.41 -15.02 64.32
C GLU A 137 -3.13 -16.45 64.80
N LEU A 138 -2.96 -17.40 63.88
CA LEU A 138 -2.52 -18.78 64.17
C LEU A 138 -1.19 -18.82 64.94
N LYS A 139 -0.22 -17.96 64.58
CA LYS A 139 1.06 -17.87 65.31
C LYS A 139 0.86 -17.43 66.76
N ARG A 140 -0.01 -16.44 67.00
CA ARG A 140 -0.32 -15.96 68.35
C ARG A 140 -1.03 -17.01 69.19
N GLU A 141 -1.98 -17.76 68.62
CA GLU A 141 -2.63 -18.87 69.33
C GLU A 141 -1.65 -19.98 69.70
N VAL A 142 -0.75 -20.35 68.78
CA VAL A 142 0.30 -21.34 69.04
C VAL A 142 1.26 -20.89 70.14
N GLU A 143 1.64 -19.61 70.18
CA GLU A 143 2.46 -19.07 71.28
C GLU A 143 1.73 -19.10 72.62
N LYS A 144 0.45 -18.74 72.64
CA LYS A 144 -0.38 -18.75 73.84
C LYS A 144 -0.52 -20.17 74.42
N MET A 145 -0.84 -21.15 73.57
CA MET A 145 -0.90 -22.56 73.96
C MET A 145 0.46 -23.07 74.47
N LYS A 146 1.58 -22.68 73.85
CA LYS A 146 2.92 -23.04 74.35
C LYS A 146 3.20 -22.49 75.75
N LEU A 147 2.78 -21.25 76.03
CA LEU A 147 2.92 -20.63 77.34
C LEU A 147 2.06 -21.34 78.40
N GLU A 148 0.81 -21.67 78.07
CA GLU A 148 -0.11 -22.40 78.95
C GLU A 148 0.43 -23.80 79.29
N ILE A 149 0.90 -24.56 78.28
CA ILE A 149 1.53 -25.87 78.49
C ILE A 149 2.77 -25.76 79.39
N LYS A 150 3.58 -24.70 79.23
CA LYS A 150 4.77 -24.47 80.05
C LYS A 150 4.41 -24.13 81.50
N ALA A 151 3.31 -23.40 81.72
CA ALA A 151 2.81 -23.09 83.06
C ALA A 151 2.25 -24.33 83.78
N LEU A 152 1.59 -25.23 83.06
CA LEU A 152 1.04 -26.49 83.61
C LEU A 152 2.13 -27.53 83.97
N LYS A 153 3.32 -27.43 83.39
CA LYS A 153 4.45 -28.32 83.66
C LYS A 153 5.35 -27.86 84.83
N LYS A 154 4.99 -26.78 85.50
CA LYS A 154 5.75 -26.16 86.58
C LYS A 154 5.01 -26.30 87.90
#